data_AF-A0A955XEV7-F1
#
_entry.id   AF-A0A955XEV7-F1
#
_cell.length_a   1.000
_cell.length_b   1.000
_cell.length_c   1.000
_cell.angle_alpha   90.00
_cell.angle_beta   90.00
_cell.angle_gamma   90.00
#
_symmetry.space_group_name_H-M   'P 1'
#
loop_
_entity.id
_entity.type
_entity.pdbx_description
1 polymer ?
#
loop_
_entity_poly.entity_id
_entity_poly.type
_entity_poly.pdbx_seq_one_letter_code
_entity_poly.pdbx_strand_id
1 'polypeptide(L)'
;KGEGRPVIPEAERAEIIAALACVDHVFVFDDLNVERILATLKPDVHAKGTDYTPETVPERAVVQGYGGRVAICGDPKDHSSSDIIRRLGR
;
A
#
# COMPACT_ATOMS: atom_id res chain seq x y z
N LYS A 1 -14.29 0.31 -1.95
CA LYS A 1 -14.63 0.50 -0.51
C LYS A 1 -16.15 0.65 -0.39
N GLY A 2 -16.73 0.55 0.80
CA GLY A 2 -18.18 0.73 1.00
C GLY A 2 -18.65 2.18 0.80
N GLU A 3 -19.93 2.43 1.04
CA GLU A 3 -20.55 3.74 0.93
C GLU A 3 -19.82 4.82 1.77
N GLY A 4 -19.71 6.04 1.23
CA GLY A 4 -19.00 7.15 1.87
C GLY A 4 -17.48 6.99 1.96
N ARG A 5 -16.87 6.09 1.17
CA ARG A 5 -15.42 5.84 1.18
C ARG A 5 -14.81 5.93 -0.22
N PRO A 6 -13.53 6.35 -0.33
CA PRO A 6 -12.63 6.81 0.75
C PRO A 6 -13.05 8.16 1.35
N VAL A 7 -12.75 8.37 2.65
CA VAL A 7 -13.09 9.63 3.36
C VAL A 7 -12.20 10.79 2.91
N ILE A 8 -10.93 10.50 2.65
CA ILE A 8 -9.93 11.46 2.17
C ILE A 8 -9.76 11.21 0.67
N PRO A 9 -9.98 12.20 -0.21
CA PRO A 9 -9.75 12.12 -1.65
C PRO A 9 -8.33 11.68 -2.01
N GLU A 10 -8.12 11.11 -3.20
CA GLU A 10 -6.83 10.54 -3.57
C GLU A 10 -5.68 11.55 -3.65
N ALA A 11 -5.94 12.77 -4.12
CA ALA A 11 -4.95 13.83 -4.21
C ALA A 11 -4.42 14.23 -2.81
N GLU A 12 -5.32 14.41 -1.85
CA GLU A 12 -4.95 14.71 -0.46
C GLU A 12 -4.19 13.54 0.21
N ARG A 13 -4.58 12.29 -0.06
CA ARG A 13 -3.81 11.13 0.42
C ARG A 13 -2.40 11.11 -0.16
N ALA A 14 -2.25 11.40 -1.46
CA ALA A 14 -0.96 11.45 -2.11
C ALA A 14 -0.07 12.55 -1.51
N GLU A 15 -0.64 13.72 -1.22
CA GLU A 15 0.05 14.84 -0.55
C GLU A 15 0.55 14.45 0.84
N ILE A 16 -0.28 13.81 1.67
CA ILE A 16 0.12 13.36 3.01
C ILE A 16 1.29 12.37 2.95
N ILE A 17 1.25 11.42 2.00
CA ILE A 17 2.34 10.44 1.84
C ILE A 17 3.61 11.11 1.29
N ALA A 18 3.49 12.03 0.34
CA ALA A 18 4.62 12.76 -0.23
C ALA A 18 5.34 13.67 0.78
N ALA A 19 4.64 14.07 1.86
CA ALA A 19 5.23 14.85 2.95
C ALA A 19 6.14 14.02 3.88
N LEU A 20 6.16 12.68 3.77
CA LEU A 20 7.03 11.83 4.58
C LEU A 20 8.47 11.91 4.07
N ALA A 21 9.42 12.21 4.96
CA ALA A 21 10.83 12.41 4.60
C ALA A 21 11.50 11.17 3.96
N CYS A 22 10.95 9.98 4.13
CA CYS A 22 11.45 8.72 3.54
C CYS A 22 10.83 8.38 2.18
N VAL A 23 9.98 9.25 1.63
CA VAL A 23 9.27 9.02 0.37
C VAL A 23 9.88 9.90 -0.72
N ASP A 24 10.46 9.28 -1.75
CA ASP A 24 11.01 9.99 -2.91
C ASP A 24 9.92 10.34 -3.93
N HIS A 25 8.97 9.42 -4.17
CA HIS A 25 7.94 9.54 -5.19
C HIS A 25 6.62 8.91 -4.76
N VAL A 26 5.52 9.54 -5.20
CA VAL A 26 4.15 9.04 -5.04
C VAL A 26 3.46 9.10 -6.40
N PHE A 27 2.71 8.05 -6.74
CA PHE A 27 1.86 8.03 -7.92
C PHE A 27 0.51 7.41 -7.58
N VAL A 28 -0.54 7.93 -8.23
CA VAL A 28 -1.90 7.41 -8.15
C VAL A 28 -2.18 6.58 -9.39
N PHE A 29 -2.91 5.48 -9.24
CA PHE A 29 -3.24 4.57 -10.33
C PHE A 29 -4.65 3.99 -10.15
N ASP A 30 -5.29 3.68 -11.26
CA ASP A 30 -6.69 3.22 -11.31
C ASP A 30 -6.82 1.69 -11.41
N ASP A 31 -5.69 0.97 -11.53
CA ASP A 31 -5.68 -0.49 -11.61
C ASP A 31 -6.19 -1.11 -10.30
N LEU A 32 -6.92 -2.23 -10.43
CA LEU A 32 -7.45 -2.96 -9.26
C LEU A 32 -6.35 -3.60 -8.40
N ASN A 33 -5.18 -3.84 -8.98
CA ASN A 33 -4.00 -4.37 -8.31
C ASN A 33 -2.73 -3.66 -8.82
N VAL A 34 -1.61 -3.92 -8.16
CA VAL A 34 -0.32 -3.28 -8.49
C VAL A 34 0.52 -4.10 -9.48
N GLU A 35 0.02 -5.21 -10.03
CA GLU A 35 0.83 -6.14 -10.83
C GLU A 35 1.40 -5.49 -12.08
N ARG A 36 0.58 -4.74 -12.82
CA ARG A 36 1.01 -4.01 -14.03
C ARG A 36 2.11 -3.00 -13.70
N ILE A 37 1.98 -2.31 -12.58
CA ILE A 37 2.93 -1.32 -12.11
C ILE A 37 4.24 -1.98 -11.71
N LEU A 38 4.17 -3.08 -10.94
CA LEU A 38 5.35 -3.86 -10.54
C LEU A 38 6.08 -4.44 -11.76
N ALA A 39 5.36 -4.95 -12.76
CA ALA A 39 5.96 -5.45 -13.99
C ALA A 39 6.63 -4.36 -14.83
N THR A 40 6.18 -3.11 -14.70
CA THR A 40 6.74 -1.95 -15.40
C THR A 40 7.95 -1.37 -14.67
N LEU A 41 7.81 -1.08 -13.38
CA LEU A 41 8.84 -0.44 -12.55
C LEU A 41 9.93 -1.41 -12.10
N LYS A 42 9.58 -2.69 -11.93
CA LYS A 42 10.47 -3.78 -11.50
C LYS A 42 11.33 -3.42 -10.28
N PRO A 43 10.73 -2.99 -9.16
CA PRO A 43 11.50 -2.63 -7.97
C PRO A 43 12.20 -3.86 -7.37
N ASP A 44 13.45 -3.69 -6.93
CA ASP A 44 14.21 -4.76 -6.26
C ASP A 44 13.49 -5.30 -5.01
N VAL A 45 12.72 -4.45 -4.33
CA VAL A 45 11.97 -4.80 -3.12
C VAL A 45 10.54 -4.28 -3.20
N HIS A 46 9.56 -5.16 -3.01
CA HIS A 46 8.15 -4.81 -2.81
C HIS A 46 7.76 -5.03 -1.34
N ALA A 47 7.48 -3.94 -0.63
CA ALA A 47 7.12 -3.97 0.79
C ALA A 47 5.59 -4.08 1.00
N LYS A 48 5.15 -4.95 1.91
CA LYS A 48 3.75 -5.10 2.34
C LYS A 48 3.66 -5.12 3.86
N GLY A 49 2.51 -4.72 4.39
CA GLY A 49 2.25 -4.72 5.83
C GLY A 49 2.12 -6.13 6.42
N THR A 50 2.07 -6.20 7.75
CA THR A 50 1.90 -7.42 8.58
C THR A 50 0.59 -8.19 8.36
N ASP A 51 -0.31 -7.68 7.51
CA ASP A 51 -1.48 -8.38 7.00
C ASP A 51 -1.12 -9.62 6.14
N TYR A 52 0.13 -9.73 5.70
CA TYR A 52 0.62 -10.80 4.83
C TYR A 52 1.89 -11.47 5.41
N THR A 53 2.12 -12.71 5.02
CA THR A 53 3.45 -13.34 5.06
C THR A 53 4.09 -13.20 3.68
N PRO A 54 5.41 -13.40 3.54
CA PRO A 54 6.05 -13.38 2.22
C PRO A 54 5.42 -14.36 1.22
N GLU A 55 4.77 -15.42 1.69
CA GLU A 55 4.08 -16.45 0.90
C GLU A 55 2.66 -16.05 0.50
N THR A 56 1.99 -15.20 1.29
CA THR A 56 0.57 -14.85 1.06
C THR A 56 0.40 -13.55 0.28
N VAL A 57 1.47 -12.83 -0.04
CA VAL A 57 1.40 -11.63 -0.89
C VAL A 57 0.98 -12.03 -2.32
N PRO A 58 -0.17 -11.53 -2.83
CA PRO A 58 -0.68 -11.91 -4.15
C PRO A 58 0.31 -11.64 -5.29
N GLU A 59 1.01 -10.52 -5.22
CA GLU A 59 1.92 -10.08 -6.29
C GLU A 59 3.32 -10.70 -6.21
N ARG A 60 3.56 -11.64 -5.27
CA ARG A 60 4.86 -12.30 -5.05
C ARG A 60 5.44 -12.88 -6.34
N ALA A 61 4.62 -13.57 -7.14
CA ALA A 61 5.07 -14.22 -8.37
C ALA A 61 5.57 -13.20 -9.42
N VAL A 62 4.90 -12.05 -9.54
CA VAL A 62 5.31 -10.97 -10.43
C VAL A 62 6.68 -10.43 -9.99
N VAL A 63 6.83 -10.16 -8.70
CA VAL A 63 8.07 -9.63 -8.12
C VAL A 63 9.26 -10.59 -8.32
N GLN A 64 9.04 -11.87 -8.04
CA GLN A 64 10.05 -12.91 -8.23
C GLN A 64 10.40 -13.13 -9.71
N GLY A 65 9.43 -12.96 -10.61
CA GLY A 65 9.59 -13.16 -12.05
C GLY A 65 10.62 -12.23 -12.70
N TYR A 66 10.86 -11.05 -12.13
CA TYR A 66 11.93 -10.15 -12.55
C TYR A 66 13.14 -10.10 -11.60
N GLY A 67 13.20 -10.99 -10.61
CA GLY A 67 14.33 -11.12 -9.67
C GLY A 67 14.24 -10.27 -8.40
N GLY A 68 13.12 -9.56 -8.18
CA GLY A 68 12.90 -8.81 -6.94
C GLY A 68 12.49 -9.71 -5.77
N ARG A 69 12.34 -9.11 -4.59
CA ARG A 69 11.87 -9.78 -3.37
C ARG A 69 10.73 -9.05 -2.68
N VAL A 70 9.91 -9.81 -1.95
CA VAL A 70 8.88 -9.26 -1.05
C VAL A 70 9.49 -9.04 0.33
N ALA A 71 9.13 -7.95 0.99
CA ALA A 71 9.46 -7.67 2.40
C ALA A 71 8.17 -7.40 3.19
N ILE A 72 8.04 -8.01 4.37
CA ILE A 72 6.96 -7.69 5.31
C ILE A 72 7.49 -6.65 6.30
N CYS A 73 6.75 -5.55 6.44
CA CYS A 73 7.18 -4.37 7.19
C CYS A 73 6.06 -3.84 8.09
N GLY A 74 6.46 -3.07 9.11
CA GLY A 74 5.56 -2.36 10.01
C GLY A 74 5.21 -3.14 11.28
N ASP A 75 4.50 -2.43 12.15
CA ASP A 75 4.08 -2.90 13.47
C ASP A 75 2.77 -3.73 13.39
N PRO A 76 2.32 -4.32 14.52
CA PRO A 76 0.98 -4.91 14.59
C PRO A 76 -0.11 -3.91 14.16
N LYS A 77 -1.21 -4.44 13.63
CA LYS A 77 -2.29 -3.64 13.06
C LYS A 77 -3.25 -3.11 14.13
N ASP A 78 -2.81 -2.17 14.94
CA ASP A 78 -3.60 -1.51 16.00
C ASP A 78 -3.95 -0.04 15.70
N HIS A 79 -3.63 0.43 14.49
CA HIS A 79 -3.81 1.83 14.05
C HIS A 79 -4.59 1.96 12.73
N SER A 80 -5.70 1.25 12.59
CA SER A 80 -6.51 1.34 11.37
C SER A 80 -7.31 2.64 11.29
N SER A 81 -7.42 3.22 10.09
CA SER A 81 -8.24 4.43 9.87
C SER A 81 -9.73 4.20 10.18
N SER A 82 -10.22 2.98 10.03
CA SER A 82 -11.57 2.60 10.44
C SER A 82 -11.76 2.69 11.96
N ASP A 83 -10.77 2.25 12.74
CA ASP A 83 -10.84 2.33 14.20
C ASP A 83 -10.69 3.77 14.71
N ILE A 84 -9.83 4.57 14.08
CA ILE A 84 -9.71 6.00 14.37
C ILE A 84 -11.04 6.71 14.14
N ILE A 85 -11.67 6.51 12.97
CA ILE A 85 -12.98 7.11 12.66
C ILE A 85 -14.04 6.68 13.68
N ARG A 86 -14.09 5.37 14.02
CA ARG A 86 -15.01 4.84 15.04
C ARG A 86 -14.80 5.50 16.41
N ARG A 87 -13.54 5.69 16.84
CA ARG A 87 -13.20 6.36 18.11
C ARG A 87 -13.63 7.83 18.14
N LEU A 88 -13.66 8.50 16.98
CA LEU A 88 -14.14 9.88 16.85
C LEU A 88 -15.67 10.00 16.81
N GLY A 89 -16.41 8.88 16.89
CA GLY A 89 -17.88 8.87 16.88
C GLY A 89 -18.47 9.24 15.52
N ARG A 90 -17.73 8.98 14.42
CA ARG A 90 -18.16 9.22 13.05
C ARG A 90 -18.36 7.93 12.28
#